data_AF-A0A0D2MQS9-F1
#
_entry.id   AF-A0A0D2MQS9-F1
#
_cell.length_a   1.000
_cell.length_b   1.000
_cell.length_c   1.000
_cell.angle_alpha   90.00
_cell.angle_beta   90.00
_cell.angle_gamma   90.00
#
_symmetry.space_group_name_H-M   'P 1'
#
loop_
_entity.id
_entity.type
_entity.pdbx_description
1 polymer ?
#
loop_
_entity_poly.entity_id
_entity_poly.type
_entity_poly.pdbx_seq_one_letter_code
_entity_poly.pdbx_strand_id
1 'polypeptide(L)'
;MERVEWVRGNALEPRTYQHLLPGAVGAISCVGGFGNTQQMIQVNGTANAAAIATAKAAGVPRFAYVSAHVPAIPGFEYVMEGYVKGKRQAEEELFREYPEGGVALRPWVIYGERAISSSVRLPLHLLFGPVDQLLRRLPNARQLAGTPLAGPLFLPPVPVQAVARAAVAAATDPLVPPGVMDVWEIAKYGDN
;
A
#
# COMPACT_ATOMS: atom_id res chain seq x y z
N MET A 1 -23.10 -9.01 11.56
CA MET A 1 -22.39 -7.92 10.84
C MET A 1 -22.03 -6.75 11.77
N GLU A 2 -22.08 -6.92 13.09
CA GLU A 2 -21.98 -5.83 14.10
C GLU A 2 -20.54 -5.41 14.46
N ARG A 3 -19.56 -5.53 13.55
CA ARG A 3 -18.15 -5.26 13.86
C ARG A 3 -17.48 -4.21 12.98
N VAL A 4 -18.26 -3.48 12.18
CA VAL A 4 -17.77 -2.43 11.29
C VAL A 4 -18.63 -1.19 11.45
N GLU A 5 -18.00 -0.08 11.83
CA GLU A 5 -18.60 1.24 11.84
C GLU A 5 -18.11 2.03 10.61
N TRP A 6 -19.05 2.61 9.87
CA TRP A 6 -18.73 3.44 8.70
C TRP A 6 -18.89 4.90 9.08
N VAL A 7 -17.80 5.64 8.95
CA VAL A 7 -17.74 7.07 9.28
C VAL A 7 -17.33 7.86 8.05
N ARG A 8 -17.81 9.10 7.98
CA ARG A 8 -17.36 10.05 6.96
C ARG A 8 -16.19 10.86 7.51
N GLY A 9 -15.09 10.91 6.76
CA GLY A 9 -13.93 11.72 7.09
C GLY A 9 -13.23 12.24 5.83
N ASN A 10 -12.46 13.31 5.99
CA ASN A 10 -11.55 13.83 4.97
C ASN A 10 -10.13 13.74 5.53
N ALA A 11 -9.26 12.94 4.89
CA ALA A 11 -7.88 12.73 5.33
C ALA A 11 -7.06 14.04 5.41
N LEU A 12 -7.40 15.04 4.60
CA LEU A 12 -6.79 16.39 4.64
C LEU A 12 -7.32 17.27 5.79
N GLU A 13 -8.41 16.88 6.44
CA GLU A 13 -9.04 17.61 7.54
C GLU A 13 -9.17 16.71 8.78
N PRO A 14 -8.07 16.51 9.55
CA PRO A 14 -8.03 15.65 10.73
C PRO A 14 -9.21 15.80 11.70
N ARG A 15 -9.71 17.02 11.88
CA ARG A 15 -10.86 17.32 12.76
C ARG A 15 -12.11 16.49 12.44
N THR A 16 -12.25 16.03 11.20
CA THR A 16 -13.38 15.21 10.74
C THR A 16 -13.34 13.77 11.25
N TYR A 17 -12.18 13.24 11.67
CA TYR A 17 -12.04 11.83 12.07
C TYR A 17 -11.13 11.58 13.30
N GLN A 18 -10.33 12.56 13.74
CA GLN A 18 -9.34 12.38 14.81
C GLN A 18 -9.93 11.87 16.14
N HIS A 19 -11.20 12.19 16.43
CA HIS A 19 -11.90 11.78 17.63
C HIS A 19 -12.20 10.27 17.69
N LEU A 20 -12.05 9.56 16.56
CA LEU A 20 -12.29 8.13 16.42
C LEU A 20 -11.05 7.27 16.66
N LEU A 21 -9.87 7.90 16.69
CA LEU A 21 -8.57 7.21 16.77
C LEU A 21 -8.15 6.78 18.18
N PRO A 22 -8.52 7.48 19.28
CA PRO A 22 -8.14 7.05 20.62
C PRO A 22 -8.57 5.61 20.93
N GLY A 23 -7.62 4.80 21.40
CA GLY A 23 -7.84 3.39 21.74
C GLY A 23 -7.67 2.41 20.57
N ALA A 24 -7.46 2.90 19.33
CA ALA A 24 -7.16 2.01 18.21
C ALA A 24 -5.79 1.34 18.40
N VAL A 25 -5.73 0.03 18.16
CA VAL A 25 -4.50 -0.77 18.26
C VAL A 25 -3.57 -0.62 17.05
N GLY A 26 -4.07 -0.04 15.96
CA GLY A 26 -3.34 0.21 14.73
C GLY A 26 -4.19 0.97 13.72
N ALA A 27 -3.54 1.62 12.77
CA ALA A 27 -4.21 2.30 11.65
C ALA A 27 -3.66 1.80 10.32
N ILE A 28 -4.53 1.77 9.30
CA ILE A 28 -4.17 1.37 7.94
C ILE A 28 -4.63 2.46 6.98
N SER A 29 -3.73 3.04 6.19
CA SER A 29 -4.11 3.91 5.09
C SER A 29 -4.01 3.19 3.75
N CYS A 30 -5.16 3.11 3.08
CA CYS A 30 -5.30 2.69 1.68
C CYS A 30 -5.61 3.88 0.75
N VAL A 31 -5.44 5.12 1.23
CA VAL A 31 -5.77 6.33 0.46
C VAL A 31 -4.75 6.49 -0.67
N GLY A 32 -5.27 6.55 -1.89
CA GLY A 32 -4.48 6.79 -3.09
C GLY A 32 -5.39 7.16 -4.26
N GLY A 33 -4.81 7.84 -5.23
CA GLY A 33 -5.57 8.34 -6.38
C GLY A 33 -4.66 8.75 -7.53
N PHE A 34 -5.27 8.84 -8.71
CA PHE A 34 -4.64 9.33 -9.93
C PHE A 34 -5.30 10.63 -10.35
N GLY A 35 -4.57 11.45 -11.13
CA GLY A 35 -5.02 12.75 -11.57
C GLY A 35 -3.86 13.54 -12.18
N ASN A 36 -3.96 14.87 -12.16
CA ASN A 36 -2.81 15.70 -12.48
C ASN A 36 -1.74 15.62 -11.38
N THR A 37 -0.54 16.13 -11.65
CA THR A 37 0.60 16.08 -10.72
C THR A 37 0.26 16.61 -9.33
N GLN A 38 -0.42 17.76 -9.22
CA GLN A 38 -0.79 18.33 -7.91
C GLN A 38 -1.81 17.47 -7.17
N GLN A 39 -2.84 16.97 -7.87
CA GLN A 39 -3.82 16.07 -7.28
C GLN A 39 -3.16 14.80 -6.76
N MET A 40 -2.23 14.22 -7.52
CA MET A 40 -1.50 13.02 -7.10
C MET A 40 -0.60 13.27 -5.89
N ILE A 41 0.10 14.41 -5.83
CA ILE A 41 0.88 14.80 -4.64
C ILE A 41 -0.04 14.96 -3.43
N GLN A 42 -1.17 15.65 -3.60
CA GLN A 42 -2.11 15.91 -2.52
C GLN A 42 -2.72 14.60 -1.96
N VAL A 43 -3.24 13.73 -2.83
CA VAL A 43 -3.94 12.50 -2.39
C VAL A 43 -2.99 11.41 -1.93
N ASN A 44 -1.84 11.22 -2.61
CA ASN A 44 -0.91 10.15 -2.27
C ASN A 44 0.08 10.58 -1.17
N GLY A 45 0.43 11.87 -1.09
CA GLY A 45 1.36 12.44 -0.11
C GLY A 45 0.64 13.17 1.02
N THR A 46 0.18 14.40 0.78
CA THR A 46 -0.33 15.31 1.82
C THR A 46 -1.43 14.68 2.68
N ALA A 47 -2.42 14.02 2.06
CA ALA A 47 -3.51 13.37 2.78
C ALA A 47 -3.04 12.21 3.67
N ASN A 48 -2.09 11.41 3.18
CA ASN A 48 -1.53 10.30 3.94
C ASN A 48 -0.62 10.80 5.06
N ALA A 49 0.21 11.80 4.82
CA ALA A 49 1.05 12.40 5.83
C ALA A 49 0.20 12.98 6.99
N ALA A 50 -0.87 13.69 6.66
CA ALA A 50 -1.82 14.19 7.65
C ALA A 50 -2.47 13.05 8.46
N ALA A 51 -2.89 11.96 7.81
CA ALA A 51 -3.47 10.80 8.48
C ALA A 51 -2.48 10.09 9.42
N ILE A 52 -1.22 9.95 9.00
CA ILE A 52 -0.13 9.38 9.80
C ILE A 52 0.10 10.22 11.04
N ALA A 53 0.36 11.52 10.89
CA ALA A 53 0.61 12.43 12.00
C ALA A 53 -0.59 12.48 12.97
N THR A 54 -1.82 12.46 12.44
CA THR A 54 -3.05 12.47 13.26
C THR A 54 -3.19 11.18 14.07
N ALA A 55 -2.96 10.02 13.46
CA ALA A 55 -2.97 8.74 14.17
C ALA A 55 -1.89 8.70 15.26
N LYS A 56 -0.70 9.23 14.97
CA LYS A 56 0.39 9.30 15.95
C LYS A 56 0.01 10.18 17.14
N ALA A 57 -0.52 11.38 16.87
CA ALA A 57 -0.97 12.31 17.89
C ALA A 57 -2.10 11.75 18.76
N ALA A 58 -2.94 10.86 18.21
CA ALA A 58 -4.00 10.18 18.95
C ALA A 58 -3.52 8.96 19.76
N GLY A 59 -2.21 8.65 19.72
CA GLY A 59 -1.62 7.53 20.48
C GLY A 59 -1.79 6.16 19.82
N VAL A 60 -2.16 6.10 18.54
CA VAL A 60 -2.21 4.82 17.81
C VAL A 60 -0.77 4.28 17.71
N PRO A 61 -0.47 3.05 18.16
CA PRO A 61 0.91 2.59 18.32
C PRO A 61 1.58 2.14 17.02
N ARG A 62 0.78 1.74 16.01
CA ARG A 62 1.28 1.18 14.75
C ARG A 62 0.51 1.73 13.56
N PHE A 63 1.19 1.88 12.42
CA PHE A 63 0.59 2.40 11.21
C PHE A 63 1.09 1.62 9.98
N ALA A 64 0.15 1.07 9.22
CA ALA A 64 0.44 0.46 7.92
C ALA A 64 0.00 1.39 6.79
N TYR A 65 0.90 1.63 5.84
CA TYR A 65 0.62 2.44 4.66
C TYR A 65 0.72 1.59 3.40
N VAL A 66 -0.34 1.55 2.59
CA VAL A 66 -0.30 0.94 1.26
C VAL A 66 0.36 1.91 0.28
N SER A 67 1.67 1.80 0.16
CA SER A 67 2.49 2.51 -0.82
C SER A 67 2.49 1.75 -2.17
N ALA A 68 3.56 1.89 -2.95
CA ALA A 68 3.75 1.16 -4.19
C ALA A 68 5.23 0.90 -4.48
N HIS A 69 5.49 -0.22 -5.12
CA HIS A 69 6.77 -0.47 -5.76
C HIS A 69 6.90 0.41 -7.01
N VAL A 70 7.99 1.16 -7.11
CA VAL A 70 8.31 1.96 -8.30
C VAL A 70 9.29 1.14 -9.15
N PRO A 71 8.87 0.65 -10.32
CA PRO A 71 9.70 -0.19 -11.17
C PRO A 71 10.77 0.66 -11.86
N ALA A 72 11.92 0.06 -12.15
CA ALA A 72 13.00 0.70 -12.92
C ALA A 72 12.70 0.69 -14.44
N ILE A 73 11.54 1.23 -14.83
CA ILE A 73 11.14 1.40 -16.23
C ILE A 73 11.53 2.82 -16.67
N PRO A 74 12.33 2.99 -17.75
CA PRO A 74 12.68 4.30 -18.27
C PRO A 74 11.43 5.15 -18.55
N GLY A 75 11.39 6.36 -17.99
CA GLY A 75 10.26 7.29 -18.16
C GLY A 75 9.06 7.07 -17.23
N PHE A 76 9.01 5.97 -16.47
CA PHE A 76 7.87 5.72 -15.56
C PHE A 76 7.74 6.80 -14.48
N GLU A 77 8.84 7.17 -13.82
CA GLU A 77 8.82 8.24 -12.82
C GLU A 77 8.47 9.61 -13.41
N TYR A 78 8.77 9.85 -14.69
CA TYR A 78 8.40 11.10 -15.35
C TYR A 78 6.88 11.18 -15.59
N VAL A 79 6.27 10.09 -16.07
CA VAL A 79 4.82 10.00 -16.30
C VAL A 79 4.05 9.99 -14.99
N MET A 80 4.60 9.33 -13.96
CA MET A 80 3.95 9.14 -12.66
C MET A 80 4.56 10.01 -11.56
N GLU A 81 5.16 11.15 -11.91
CA GLU A 81 5.97 11.96 -10.99
C GLU A 81 5.20 12.34 -9.73
N GLY A 82 3.99 12.89 -9.88
CA GLY A 82 3.17 13.29 -8.74
C GLY A 82 2.76 12.12 -7.85
N TYR A 83 2.54 10.95 -8.44
CA TYR A 83 2.23 9.72 -7.70
C TYR A 83 3.44 9.24 -6.90
N VAL A 84 4.61 9.12 -7.55
CA VAL A 84 5.86 8.67 -6.93
C VAL A 84 6.29 9.63 -5.81
N LYS A 85 6.28 10.95 -6.08
CA LYS A 85 6.58 11.97 -5.07
C LYS A 85 5.62 11.91 -3.90
N GLY A 86 4.31 11.81 -4.15
CA GLY A 86 3.32 11.69 -3.09
C GLY A 86 3.53 10.44 -2.23
N LYS A 87 3.72 9.27 -2.84
CA LYS A 87 4.01 8.02 -2.10
C LYS A 87 5.27 8.15 -1.24
N ARG A 88 6.37 8.69 -1.78
CA ARG A 88 7.62 8.91 -1.04
C ARG A 88 7.44 9.89 0.12
N GLN A 89 6.73 10.99 -0.08
CA GLN A 89 6.41 11.94 0.98
C GLN A 89 5.65 11.29 2.15
N ALA A 90 4.68 10.44 1.85
CA ALA A 90 3.94 9.72 2.90
C ALA A 90 4.79 8.69 3.63
N GLU A 91 5.71 8.01 2.93
CA GLU A 91 6.67 7.09 3.56
C GLU A 91 7.67 7.81 4.47
N GLU A 92 8.18 8.98 4.05
CA GLU A 92 9.05 9.82 4.88
C GLU A 92 8.36 10.23 6.18
N GLU A 93 7.10 10.68 6.09
CA GLU A 93 6.29 11.00 7.25
C GLU A 93 6.07 9.76 8.14
N LEU A 94 5.73 8.62 7.53
CA LEU A 94 5.52 7.36 8.26
C LEU A 94 6.72 6.98 9.11
N PHE A 95 7.92 6.97 8.52
CA PHE A 95 9.12 6.55 9.23
C PHE A 95 9.59 7.59 10.25
N ARG A 96 9.23 8.86 10.07
CA ARG A 96 9.46 9.90 11.07
C ARG A 96 8.56 9.74 12.29
N GLU A 97 7.26 9.56 12.08
CA GLU A 97 6.26 9.49 13.16
C GLU A 97 6.23 8.11 13.85
N TYR A 98 6.55 7.04 13.10
CA TYR A 98 6.50 5.65 13.55
C TYR A 98 7.83 4.88 13.32
N PRO A 99 8.95 5.30 13.92
CA PRO A 99 10.23 4.59 13.77
C PRO A 99 10.19 3.13 14.24
N GLU A 100 9.32 2.81 15.21
CA GLU A 100 9.21 1.47 15.81
C GLU A 100 7.97 0.68 15.36
N GLY A 101 7.03 1.31 14.65
CA GLY A 101 5.71 0.72 14.36
C GLY A 101 5.12 1.05 12.99
N GLY A 102 5.91 1.69 12.11
CA GLY A 102 5.48 2.15 10.80
C GLY A 102 5.91 1.18 9.71
N VAL A 103 4.96 0.70 8.91
CA VAL A 103 5.24 -0.24 7.81
C VAL A 103 4.67 0.28 6.50
N ALA A 104 5.54 0.51 5.51
CA ALA A 104 5.15 0.84 4.15
C ALA A 104 5.09 -0.43 3.29
N LEU A 105 3.89 -0.85 2.89
CA LEU A 105 3.70 -1.95 1.97
C LEU A 105 3.93 -1.44 0.55
N ARG A 106 4.86 -2.03 -0.19
CA ARG A 106 5.16 -1.66 -1.58
C ARG A 106 4.79 -2.78 -2.56
N PRO A 107 3.48 -2.99 -2.84
CA PRO A 107 3.06 -3.90 -3.89
C PRO A 107 3.39 -3.34 -5.29
N TRP A 108 3.58 -4.22 -6.27
CA TRP A 108 3.76 -3.84 -7.68
C TRP A 108 2.41 -3.75 -8.39
N VAL A 109 1.85 -4.89 -8.80
CA VAL A 109 0.52 -5.01 -9.37
C VAL A 109 -0.36 -5.73 -8.34
N ILE A 110 -1.49 -5.12 -7.98
CA ILE A 110 -2.50 -5.76 -7.13
C ILE A 110 -3.61 -6.31 -8.02
N TYR A 111 -3.96 -7.58 -7.85
CA TYR A 111 -5.06 -8.21 -8.59
C TYR A 111 -6.14 -8.77 -7.66
N GLY A 112 -7.36 -8.90 -8.18
CA GLY A 112 -8.53 -9.36 -7.45
C GLY A 112 -9.79 -9.03 -8.22
N GLU A 113 -10.96 -9.25 -7.61
CA GLU A 113 -12.21 -8.74 -8.17
C GLU A 113 -12.32 -7.24 -7.87
N ARG A 114 -12.13 -6.41 -8.91
CA ARG A 114 -12.38 -4.98 -8.80
C ARG A 114 -13.78 -4.68 -9.31
N ALA A 115 -14.68 -4.24 -8.44
CA ALA A 115 -15.89 -3.55 -8.85
C ALA A 115 -15.49 -2.12 -9.28
N ILE A 116 -15.44 -1.87 -10.59
CA ILE A 116 -15.04 -0.55 -11.14
C ILE A 116 -16.27 0.36 -11.28
N SER A 117 -17.46 -0.23 -11.33
CA SER A 117 -18.78 0.40 -11.17
C SER A 117 -19.80 -0.66 -10.72
N SER A 118 -21.06 -0.27 -10.52
CA SER A 118 -22.18 -1.19 -10.21
C SER A 118 -22.43 -2.29 -11.26
N SER A 119 -21.77 -2.22 -12.42
CA SER A 119 -22.03 -3.11 -13.56
C SER A 119 -20.80 -3.69 -14.26
N VAL A 120 -19.58 -3.35 -13.85
CA VAL A 120 -18.35 -3.93 -14.44
C VAL A 120 -17.39 -4.43 -13.37
N ARG A 121 -17.26 -5.76 -13.29
CA ARG A 121 -16.17 -6.44 -12.58
C ARG A 121 -15.09 -6.79 -13.59
N LEU A 122 -13.90 -6.20 -13.49
CA LEU A 122 -12.74 -6.69 -14.25
C LEU A 122 -12.06 -7.77 -13.41
N PRO A 123 -12.14 -9.05 -13.80
CA PRO A 123 -11.47 -10.14 -13.10
C PRO A 123 -9.99 -10.15 -13.48
N LEU A 124 -9.22 -9.15 -13.03
CA LEU A 124 -7.77 -9.08 -13.25
C LEU A 124 -7.05 -10.32 -12.70
N HIS A 125 -7.69 -11.05 -11.77
CA HIS A 125 -7.22 -12.35 -11.29
C HIS A 125 -7.07 -13.41 -12.38
N LEU A 126 -7.88 -13.39 -13.45
CA LEU A 126 -7.77 -14.37 -14.55
C LEU A 126 -6.49 -14.18 -15.36
N LEU A 127 -6.01 -12.95 -15.47
CA LEU A 127 -4.78 -12.64 -16.19
C LEU A 127 -3.55 -12.79 -15.29
N PHE A 128 -3.59 -12.24 -14.08
CA PHE A 128 -2.41 -12.11 -13.24
C PHE A 128 -2.22 -13.26 -12.23
N GLY A 129 -3.26 -14.00 -11.88
CA GLY A 129 -3.15 -15.16 -10.97
C GLY A 129 -2.24 -16.28 -11.51
N PRO A 130 -2.42 -16.72 -12.77
CA PRO A 130 -1.51 -17.71 -13.38
C PRO A 130 -0.06 -17.22 -13.48
N VAL A 131 0.13 -15.92 -13.77
CA VAL A 131 1.46 -15.28 -13.84
C VAL A 131 2.13 -15.25 -12.47
N ASP A 132 1.41 -14.89 -11.39
CA ASP A 132 1.90 -14.94 -10.01
C ASP A 132 2.42 -16.34 -9.65
N GLN A 133 1.59 -17.37 -9.87
CA GLN A 133 1.96 -18.76 -9.56
C GLN A 133 3.20 -19.22 -10.34
N LEU A 134 3.31 -18.84 -11.62
CA LEU A 134 4.48 -19.17 -12.44
C LEU A 134 5.73 -18.45 -11.91
N LEU A 135 5.66 -17.15 -11.66
CA LEU A 135 6.80 -16.36 -11.17
C LEU A 135 7.30 -16.84 -9.80
N ARG A 136 6.40 -17.22 -8.88
CA ARG A 136 6.80 -17.81 -7.58
C ARG A 136 7.55 -19.13 -7.71
N ARG A 137 7.27 -19.91 -8.76
CA ARG A 137 7.94 -21.20 -9.03
C ARG A 137 9.29 -21.03 -9.74
N LEU A 138 9.61 -19.84 -10.25
CA LEU A 138 10.89 -19.55 -10.87
C LEU A 138 11.92 -19.20 -9.77
N PRO A 139 12.91 -20.07 -9.50
CA PRO A 139 13.83 -19.90 -8.36
C PRO A 139 14.70 -18.63 -8.46
N ASN A 140 14.86 -18.11 -9.67
CA ASN A 140 15.66 -16.92 -9.98
C ASN A 140 14.80 -15.66 -10.24
N ALA A 141 13.48 -15.68 -10.06
CA ALA A 141 12.62 -14.53 -10.34
C ALA A 141 13.07 -13.26 -9.58
N ARG A 142 13.47 -13.39 -8.32
CA ARG A 142 14.00 -12.27 -7.52
C ARG A 142 15.29 -11.68 -8.08
N GLN A 143 16.18 -12.52 -8.62
CA GLN A 143 17.42 -12.07 -9.26
C GLN A 143 17.12 -11.40 -10.60
N LEU A 144 16.21 -12.00 -11.38
CA LEU A 144 15.79 -11.47 -12.67
C LEU A 144 15.02 -10.15 -12.55
N ALA A 145 14.34 -9.90 -11.42
CA ALA A 145 13.68 -8.63 -11.13
C ALA A 145 14.64 -7.43 -11.07
N GLY A 146 15.94 -7.66 -10.87
CA GLY A 146 16.99 -6.64 -10.94
C GLY A 146 17.49 -6.32 -12.36
N THR A 147 17.03 -7.03 -13.39
CA THR A 147 17.50 -6.81 -14.77
C THR A 147 16.94 -5.50 -15.35
N PRO A 148 17.77 -4.66 -16.00
CA PRO A 148 17.28 -3.47 -16.70
C PRO A 148 16.24 -3.84 -17.75
N LEU A 149 15.18 -3.03 -17.88
CA LEU A 149 14.08 -3.17 -18.85
C LEU A 149 13.17 -4.40 -18.65
N ALA A 150 13.73 -5.58 -18.39
CA ALA A 150 12.99 -6.83 -18.23
C ALA A 150 12.62 -7.14 -16.78
N GLY A 151 13.29 -6.55 -15.79
CA GLY A 151 13.09 -6.77 -14.36
C GLY A 151 11.63 -6.67 -13.89
N PRO A 152 10.86 -5.66 -14.33
CA PRO A 152 9.45 -5.53 -13.95
C PRO A 152 8.56 -6.73 -14.35
N LEU A 153 8.96 -7.53 -15.34
CA LEU A 153 8.25 -8.76 -15.74
C LEU A 153 8.38 -9.88 -14.72
N PHE A 154 9.40 -9.82 -13.85
CA PHE A 154 9.68 -10.83 -12.84
C PHE A 154 9.24 -10.40 -11.45
N LEU A 155 8.66 -9.20 -11.30
CA LEU A 155 8.01 -8.79 -10.06
C LEU A 155 6.67 -9.50 -9.90
N PRO A 156 6.41 -10.17 -8.77
CA PRO A 156 5.18 -10.90 -8.59
C PRO A 156 4.01 -9.92 -8.49
N PRO A 157 2.95 -10.07 -9.31
CA PRO A 157 1.68 -9.45 -8.98
C PRO A 157 1.15 -10.10 -7.70
N VAL A 158 0.51 -9.33 -6.81
CA VAL A 158 0.04 -9.82 -5.51
C VAL A 158 -1.49 -9.79 -5.44
N PRO A 159 -2.14 -10.82 -4.88
CA PRO A 159 -3.60 -10.79 -4.71
C PRO A 159 -3.98 -9.77 -3.64
N VAL A 160 -5.12 -9.09 -3.81
CA VAL A 160 -5.61 -8.08 -2.86
C VAL A 160 -5.76 -8.63 -1.44
N GLN A 161 -6.09 -9.92 -1.32
CA GLN A 161 -6.17 -10.60 -0.03
C GLN A 161 -4.81 -10.71 0.66
N ALA A 162 -3.71 -10.90 -0.08
CA ALA A 162 -2.37 -10.90 0.50
C ALA A 162 -1.99 -9.49 1.01
N VAL A 163 -2.27 -8.46 0.22
CA VAL A 163 -2.05 -7.06 0.64
C VAL A 163 -2.88 -6.73 1.88
N ALA A 164 -4.15 -7.16 1.93
CA ALA A 164 -5.01 -6.94 3.09
C ALA A 164 -4.49 -7.66 4.35
N ARG A 165 -4.11 -8.94 4.24
CA ARG A 165 -3.54 -9.69 5.36
C ARG A 165 -2.22 -9.08 5.85
N ALA A 166 -1.34 -8.69 4.91
CA ALA A 166 -0.10 -8.01 5.22
C ALA A 166 -0.34 -6.66 5.92
N ALA A 167 -1.31 -5.87 5.47
CA ALA A 167 -1.65 -4.58 6.05
C ALA A 167 -2.20 -4.71 7.48
N VAL A 168 -3.06 -5.71 7.71
CA VAL A 168 -3.56 -6.02 9.05
C VAL A 168 -2.42 -6.46 9.96
N ALA A 169 -1.59 -7.42 9.53
CA ALA A 169 -0.45 -7.88 10.31
C ALA A 169 0.49 -6.72 10.65
N ALA A 170 0.84 -5.89 9.67
CA ALA A 170 1.65 -4.70 9.88
C ALA A 170 1.08 -3.74 10.93
N ALA A 171 -0.24 -3.52 10.93
CA ALA A 171 -0.91 -2.60 11.84
C ALA A 171 -1.17 -3.20 13.24
N THR A 172 -1.23 -4.52 13.40
CA THR A 172 -1.68 -5.13 14.68
C THR A 172 -0.68 -6.08 15.33
N ASP A 173 0.25 -6.67 14.57
CA ASP A 173 1.22 -7.63 15.10
C ASP A 173 2.55 -6.93 15.44
N PRO A 174 2.94 -6.88 16.73
CA PRO A 174 4.21 -6.27 17.14
C PRO A 174 5.44 -7.01 16.61
N LEU A 175 5.30 -8.27 16.14
CA LEU A 175 6.41 -9.03 15.56
C LEU A 175 6.74 -8.62 14.12
N VAL A 176 5.86 -7.89 13.44
CA VAL A 176 6.17 -7.32 12.12
C VAL A 176 7.11 -6.12 12.32
N PRO A 177 8.35 -6.15 11.78
CA PRO A 177 9.29 -5.06 11.98
C PRO A 177 8.85 -3.78 11.25
N PRO A 178 9.21 -2.59 11.76
CA PRO A 178 9.02 -1.34 11.04
C PRO A 178 9.89 -1.30 9.77
N GLY A 179 9.46 -0.50 8.79
CA GLY A 179 10.18 -0.29 7.54
C GLY A 179 9.37 -0.60 6.29
N VAL A 180 10.05 -1.00 5.22
CA VAL A 180 9.42 -1.35 3.94
C VAL A 180 9.12 -2.84 3.92
N MET A 181 7.87 -3.19 3.61
CA MET A 181 7.48 -4.55 3.25
C MET A 181 7.37 -4.63 1.73
N ASP A 182 8.32 -5.32 1.09
CA ASP A 182 8.44 -5.39 -0.36
C ASP A 182 7.44 -6.37 -1.01
N VAL A 183 7.44 -6.42 -2.34
CA VAL A 183 6.53 -7.29 -3.12
C VAL A 183 6.65 -8.77 -2.75
N TRP A 184 7.84 -9.24 -2.37
CA TRP A 184 8.11 -10.64 -2.04
C TRP A 184 7.65 -10.97 -0.62
N GLU A 185 7.81 -10.03 0.30
CA GLU A 185 7.31 -10.16 1.67
C GLU A 185 5.78 -10.14 1.70
N ILE A 186 5.14 -9.26 0.93
CA ILE A 186 3.68 -9.24 0.76
C ILE A 186 3.19 -10.56 0.16
N ALA A 187 3.89 -11.12 -0.83
CA ALA A 187 3.49 -12.36 -1.50
C ALA A 187 3.36 -13.56 -0.55
N LYS A 188 4.17 -13.61 0.53
CA LYS A 188 4.09 -14.66 1.58
C LYS A 188 2.76 -14.67 2.32
N TYR A 189 2.09 -13.52 2.42
CA TYR A 189 0.74 -13.45 2.98
C TYR A 189 -0.31 -14.02 2.02
N GLY A 190 0.04 -14.38 0.78
CA GLY A 190 -0.86 -14.99 -0.21
C GLY A 190 -1.02 -16.50 -0.07
N ASP A 191 -0.04 -17.18 0.52
CA ASP A 191 0.04 -18.64 0.59
C ASP A 191 -0.80 -19.14 1.78
N ASN A 192 -2.08 -19.45 1.53
CA ASN A 192 -2.96 -20.22 2.43
C ASN A 192 -3.71 -21.27 1.61
#